data_AF-A0A7V4QR50-F1
#
_entry.id   AF-A0A7V4QR50-F1
#
_cell.length_a   1.000
_cell.length_b   1.000
_cell.length_c   1.000
_cell.angle_alpha   90.00
_cell.angle_beta   90.00
_cell.angle_gamma   90.00
#
_symmetry.space_group_name_H-M   'P 1'
#
loop_
_entity.id
_entity.type
_entity.pdbx_description
1 polymer ?
#
loop_
_entity_poly.entity_id
_entity_poly.type
_entity_poly.pdbx_seq_one_letter_code
_entity_poly.pdbx_strand_id
1 'polypeptide(L)'
;MYRIDANFIKLSDVRLDKIAEGLIGVYVLYSGHSRSNPTYIGEGIILDRFYAHLHNKEMYLTKPISGVMAIIGDKTRKYWKERAQIVEWALLNIALETNRFPARNKKPGNNKIVEKYIEKYNKIKIYCYGIDPFCATGRLKISDNKIIDIDKNGITIPWNRHSPNRGRRY
;
A
#
# COMPACT_ATOMS: atom_id res chain seq x y z
N MET A 1 0.81 21.99 5.66
CA MET A 1 0.41 20.86 4.79
C MET A 1 1.66 20.05 4.43
N TYR A 2 1.61 18.73 4.61
CA TYR A 2 2.68 17.79 4.25
C TYR A 2 2.29 16.98 3.01
N ARG A 3 3.19 16.88 2.03
CA ARG A 3 2.95 16.16 0.76
C ARG A 3 3.77 14.86 0.71
N ILE A 4 3.11 13.78 0.27
CA ILE A 4 3.74 12.51 -0.05
C ILE A 4 3.28 12.10 -1.47
N ASP A 5 4.23 11.73 -2.32
CA ASP A 5 3.96 11.18 -3.64
C ASP A 5 4.20 9.67 -3.60
N ALA A 6 3.21 8.88 -4.02
CA ALA A 6 3.24 7.42 -4.00
C ALA A 6 2.89 6.88 -5.39
N ASN A 7 3.92 6.58 -6.18
CA ASN A 7 3.76 5.96 -7.50
C ASN A 7 3.79 4.44 -7.39
N PHE A 8 2.65 3.80 -7.61
CA PHE A 8 2.51 2.36 -7.53
C PHE A 8 2.87 1.70 -8.86
N ILE A 9 3.85 0.81 -8.83
CA ILE A 9 4.29 -0.01 -9.95
C ILE A 9 4.04 -1.49 -9.64
N LYS A 10 3.86 -2.32 -10.66
CA LYS A 10 3.71 -3.76 -10.43
C LYS A 10 4.98 -4.34 -9.86
N LEU A 11 4.82 -5.30 -8.97
CA LEU A 11 5.95 -6.03 -8.41
C LEU A 11 6.80 -6.71 -9.50
N SER A 12 6.18 -7.24 -10.55
CA SER A 12 6.84 -7.87 -11.69
C SER A 12 7.72 -6.92 -12.50
N ASP A 13 7.47 -5.61 -12.41
CA ASP A 13 8.10 -4.60 -13.26
C ASP A 13 9.27 -3.93 -12.54
N VAL A 14 9.54 -4.30 -11.28
CA VAL A 14 10.61 -3.69 -10.49
C VAL A 14 11.93 -4.41 -10.74
N ARG A 15 12.95 -3.64 -11.14
CA ARG A 15 14.28 -4.20 -11.35
C ARG A 15 14.94 -4.57 -10.01
N LEU A 16 15.52 -5.77 -9.95
CA LEU A 16 16.13 -6.31 -8.73
C LEU A 16 17.36 -5.53 -8.27
N ASP A 17 18.14 -4.99 -9.20
CA ASP A 17 19.29 -4.14 -8.88
C ASP A 17 18.89 -2.91 -8.07
N LYS A 18 17.74 -2.30 -8.41
CA LYS A 18 17.20 -1.16 -7.68
C LYS A 18 16.71 -1.55 -6.29
N ILE A 19 16.01 -2.67 -6.15
CA ILE A 19 15.52 -3.13 -4.84
C ILE A 19 16.68 -3.49 -3.89
N ALA A 20 17.78 -4.03 -4.43
CA ALA A 20 18.96 -4.43 -3.65
C ALA A 20 19.69 -3.25 -2.98
N GLU A 21 19.48 -2.01 -3.46
CA GLU A 21 20.03 -0.78 -2.84
C GLU A 21 19.39 -0.47 -1.46
N GLY A 22 18.40 -1.25 -1.02
CA GLY A 22 17.74 -1.06 0.27
C GLY A 22 16.63 -0.02 0.21
N LEU A 23 15.82 -0.07 -0.84
CA LEU A 23 14.68 0.85 -1.02
C LEU A 23 13.61 0.61 0.05
N ILE A 24 13.10 1.71 0.59
CA ILE A 24 11.95 1.73 1.50
C ILE A 24 10.70 2.05 0.69
N GLY A 25 9.64 1.28 0.94
CA GLY A 25 8.36 1.54 0.29
C GLY A 25 7.18 0.91 1.00
N VAL A 26 6.05 1.01 0.33
CA VAL A 26 4.79 0.36 0.70
C VAL A 26 4.42 -0.63 -0.39
N TYR A 27 3.92 -1.80 -0.01
CA TYR A 27 3.55 -2.86 -0.94
C TYR A 27 2.17 -3.42 -0.60
N VAL A 28 1.42 -3.80 -1.63
CA VAL A 28 0.11 -4.43 -1.55
C VAL A 28 0.18 -5.76 -2.28
N LEU A 29 0.05 -6.86 -1.54
CA LEU A 29 0.28 -8.22 -2.03
C LEU A 29 -1.02 -9.01 -2.11
N TYR A 30 -1.11 -9.80 -3.17
CA TYR A 30 -2.16 -10.77 -3.44
C TYR A 30 -1.52 -12.13 -3.59
N SER A 31 -2.08 -13.13 -2.91
CA SER A 31 -1.54 -14.50 -2.88
C SER A 31 -2.66 -15.52 -3.10
N GLY A 32 -2.31 -16.75 -3.51
CA GLY A 32 -3.22 -17.90 -3.51
C GLY A 32 -4.54 -17.68 -4.29
N HIS A 33 -4.49 -16.94 -5.40
CA HIS A 33 -5.64 -16.57 -6.24
C HIS A 33 -6.62 -15.54 -5.64
N SER A 34 -6.27 -14.81 -4.58
CA SER A 34 -7.15 -13.72 -4.11
C SER A 34 -7.35 -12.67 -5.21
N ARG A 35 -8.61 -12.47 -5.64
CA ARG A 35 -8.95 -11.54 -6.74
C ARG A 35 -9.59 -10.23 -6.27
N SER A 36 -10.20 -10.20 -5.09
CA SER A 36 -10.99 -9.06 -4.60
C SER A 36 -10.29 -8.28 -3.49
N ASN A 37 -9.61 -8.97 -2.58
CA ASN A 37 -9.00 -8.38 -1.39
C ASN A 37 -7.49 -8.59 -1.41
N PRO A 38 -6.67 -7.58 -1.06
CA PRO A 38 -5.26 -7.82 -0.76
C PRO A 38 -5.12 -8.92 0.29
N THR A 39 -4.09 -9.75 0.16
CA THR A 39 -3.71 -10.68 1.23
C THR A 39 -2.97 -9.93 2.33
N TYR A 40 -2.11 -8.98 1.95
CA TYR A 40 -1.30 -8.22 2.90
C TYR A 40 -0.98 -6.82 2.36
N ILE A 41 -1.00 -5.82 3.22
CA ILE A 41 -0.46 -4.48 2.97
C ILE A 41 0.63 -4.24 4.00
N GLY A 42 1.79 -3.79 3.56
CA GLY A 42 2.93 -3.58 4.46
C GLY A 42 3.88 -2.49 3.99
N GLU A 43 4.75 -2.07 4.89
CA GLU A 43 5.82 -1.12 4.62
C GLU A 43 7.20 -1.63 5.07
N GLY A 44 8.27 -1.06 4.50
CA GLY A 44 9.64 -1.25 4.96
C GLY A 44 10.66 -1.42 3.84
N ILE A 45 11.82 -1.99 4.19
CA ILE A 45 12.84 -2.36 3.22
C ILE A 45 12.30 -3.50 2.38
N ILE A 46 12.12 -3.24 1.08
CA ILE A 46 11.27 -4.07 0.24
C ILE A 46 11.80 -5.50 0.14
N LEU A 47 13.10 -5.66 -0.10
CA LEU A 47 13.73 -6.98 -0.25
C LEU A 47 13.60 -7.84 1.01
N ASP A 48 13.94 -7.27 2.17
CA ASP A 48 13.90 -7.95 3.47
C ASP A 48 12.49 -8.43 3.80
N ARG A 49 11.48 -7.60 3.48
CA ARG A 49 10.07 -7.92 3.69
C ARG A 49 9.60 -9.03 2.76
N PHE A 50 9.98 -9.00 1.49
CA PHE A 50 9.67 -10.10 0.56
C PHE A 50 10.28 -11.41 1.01
N TYR A 51 11.55 -11.41 1.43
CA TYR A 51 12.20 -12.61 1.97
C TYR A 51 11.46 -13.14 3.20
N ALA A 52 11.06 -12.26 4.13
CA ALA A 52 10.28 -12.65 5.30
C ALA A 52 8.94 -13.31 4.91
N HIS A 53 8.22 -12.78 3.92
CA HIS A 53 6.94 -13.37 3.45
C HIS A 53 7.08 -14.73 2.77
N LEU A 54 8.27 -15.07 2.26
CA LEU A 54 8.54 -16.35 1.63
C LEU A 54 9.00 -17.42 2.63
N HIS A 55 9.68 -17.02 3.70
CA HIS A 55 10.38 -17.94 4.60
C HIS A 55 9.85 -17.98 6.03
N ASN A 56 9.08 -16.99 6.48
CA ASN A 56 8.49 -16.97 7.82
C ASN A 56 7.10 -17.63 7.82
N LYS A 57 6.95 -18.74 8.56
CA LYS A 57 5.69 -19.50 8.68
C LYS A 57 4.50 -18.64 9.11
N GLU A 58 4.72 -17.60 9.92
CA GLU A 58 3.64 -16.72 10.40
C GLU A 58 3.18 -15.69 9.35
N MET A 59 4.07 -15.33 8.43
CA MET A 59 3.83 -14.33 7.38
C MET A 59 3.76 -14.95 5.97
N TYR A 60 3.72 -16.28 5.92
CA TYR A 60 3.81 -17.06 4.70
C TYR A 60 2.64 -16.76 3.76
N LEU A 61 2.98 -16.37 2.53
CA LEU A 61 2.02 -16.13 1.46
C LEU A 61 1.99 -17.31 0.49
N THR A 62 0.79 -17.77 0.15
CA THR A 62 0.60 -18.87 -0.79
C THR A 62 0.92 -18.42 -2.22
N LYS A 63 1.77 -19.14 -2.94
CA LYS A 63 2.07 -18.85 -4.35
C LYS A 63 0.85 -19.08 -5.26
N PRO A 64 0.72 -18.35 -6.38
CA PRO A 64 1.59 -17.26 -6.84
C PRO A 64 1.38 -15.97 -6.01
N ILE A 65 2.45 -15.18 -5.87
CA ILE A 65 2.40 -13.85 -5.25
C ILE A 65 2.42 -12.81 -6.36
N SER A 66 1.51 -11.86 -6.29
CA SER A 66 1.43 -10.69 -7.17
C SER A 66 1.15 -9.46 -6.34
N GLY A 67 1.23 -8.27 -6.93
CA GLY A 67 0.97 -7.05 -6.21
C GLY A 67 1.55 -5.82 -6.87
N VAL A 68 1.44 -4.73 -6.13
CA VAL A 68 2.08 -3.46 -6.49
C VAL A 68 2.89 -2.95 -5.32
N MET A 69 3.81 -2.03 -5.61
CA MET A 69 4.57 -1.32 -4.61
C MET A 69 4.81 0.12 -5.02
N ALA A 70 4.90 1.00 -4.04
CA ALA A 70 5.37 2.37 -4.19
C ALA A 70 6.71 2.52 -3.47
N ILE A 71 7.75 2.91 -4.21
CA ILE A 71 9.04 3.27 -3.64
C ILE A 71 8.91 4.69 -3.08
N ILE A 72 9.19 4.83 -1.79
CA ILE A 72 9.07 6.11 -1.08
C ILE A 72 10.43 6.79 -0.95
N GLY A 73 11.50 6.00 -0.81
CA GLY A 73 12.87 6.49 -0.74
C GLY A 73 13.86 5.37 -0.48
N ASP A 74 15.02 5.73 0.06
CA ASP A 74 16.07 4.78 0.44
C ASP A 74 16.10 4.52 1.96
N LYS A 75 16.92 3.58 2.40
CA LYS A 75 17.14 3.29 3.83
C LYS A 75 17.99 4.32 4.58
N THR A 76 18.55 5.32 3.91
CA THR A 76 19.54 6.23 4.51
C THR A 76 18.90 7.26 5.43
N ARG A 77 17.59 7.54 5.25
CA ARG A 77 16.89 8.57 6.03
C ARG A 77 15.65 8.03 6.74
N LYS A 78 15.58 8.27 8.05
CA LYS A 78 14.45 7.89 8.92
C LYS A 78 13.09 8.38 8.40
N TYR A 79 13.02 9.57 7.80
CA TYR A 79 11.73 10.11 7.34
C TYR A 79 11.13 9.31 6.17
N TRP A 80 11.92 8.55 5.40
CA TRP A 80 11.37 7.69 4.34
C TRP A 80 10.54 6.56 4.92
N LYS A 81 11.02 5.97 6.03
CA LYS A 81 10.27 5.00 6.82
C LYS A 81 8.98 5.60 7.37
N GLU A 82 9.05 6.80 7.95
CA GLU A 82 7.86 7.49 8.48
C GLU A 82 6.83 7.78 7.36
N ARG A 83 7.27 8.21 6.18
CA ARG A 83 6.39 8.39 5.01
C ARG A 83 5.73 7.09 4.57
N ALA A 84 6.50 5.99 4.52
CA ALA A 84 5.97 4.69 4.16
C ALA A 84 4.92 4.20 5.17
N GLN A 85 5.13 4.44 6.46
CA GLN A 85 4.14 4.14 7.51
C GLN A 85 2.84 4.95 7.36
N ILE A 86 2.95 6.23 7.01
CA ILE A 86 1.77 7.07 6.74
C ILE A 86 0.98 6.54 5.54
N VAL A 87 1.67 6.14 4.45
CA VAL A 87 1.02 5.58 3.26
C VAL A 87 0.40 4.20 3.55
N GLU A 88 1.08 3.34 4.30
CA GLU A 88 0.53 2.05 4.75
C GLU A 88 -0.75 2.23 5.58
N TRP A 89 -0.70 3.12 6.58
CA TRP A 89 -1.86 3.45 7.40
C TRP A 89 -3.04 3.92 6.54
N ALA A 90 -2.79 4.81 5.58
CA ALA A 90 -3.83 5.30 4.69
C ALA A 90 -4.46 4.18 3.85
N LEU A 91 -3.63 3.31 3.26
CA LEU A 91 -4.13 2.17 2.48
C LEU A 91 -4.91 1.18 3.34
N LEU A 92 -4.48 0.89 4.57
CA LEU A 92 -5.19 -0.02 5.46
C LEU A 92 -6.55 0.54 5.89
N ASN A 93 -6.66 1.85 6.14
CA ASN A 93 -7.93 2.49 6.44
C ASN A 93 -8.86 2.50 5.21
N ILE A 94 -8.34 2.80 4.01
CA ILE A 94 -9.11 2.67 2.77
C ILE A 94 -9.58 1.22 2.57
N ALA A 95 -8.72 0.24 2.85
CA ALA A 95 -9.08 -1.17 2.76
C ALA A 95 -10.21 -1.53 3.74
N LEU A 96 -10.15 -1.04 4.98
CA LEU A 96 -11.18 -1.23 5.99
C LEU A 96 -12.54 -0.67 5.52
N GLU A 97 -12.55 0.60 5.13
CA GLU A 97 -13.75 1.35 4.73
C GLU A 97 -14.36 0.81 3.43
N THR A 98 -13.53 0.29 2.53
CA THR A 98 -14.00 -0.34 1.27
C THR A 98 -14.27 -1.83 1.40
N ASN A 99 -14.23 -2.40 2.62
CA ASN A 99 -14.44 -3.82 2.91
C ASN A 99 -13.51 -4.76 2.12
N ARG A 100 -12.24 -4.35 2.00
CA ARG A 100 -11.14 -5.07 1.38
C ARG A 100 -9.98 -5.26 2.37
N PHE A 101 -10.25 -5.25 3.67
CA PHE A 101 -9.20 -5.36 4.68
C PHE A 101 -8.42 -6.68 4.50
N PRO A 102 -7.07 -6.65 4.51
CA PRO A 102 -6.30 -7.85 4.21
C PRO A 102 -6.37 -8.87 5.34
N ALA A 103 -6.61 -10.14 5.01
CA ALA A 103 -6.78 -11.21 5.99
C ALA A 103 -5.54 -11.45 6.89
N ARG A 104 -4.34 -11.06 6.43
CA ARG A 104 -3.09 -11.23 7.20
C ARG A 104 -2.66 -9.98 7.97
N ASN A 105 -3.33 -8.84 7.80
CA ASN A 105 -3.08 -7.66 8.62
C ASN A 105 -3.89 -7.76 9.92
N LYS A 106 -3.27 -7.49 11.07
CA LYS A 106 -3.93 -7.55 12.39
C LYS A 106 -4.43 -6.17 12.88
N LYS A 107 -3.90 -5.08 12.33
CA LYS A 107 -4.12 -3.70 12.79
C LYS A 107 -4.10 -2.73 11.59
N PRO A 108 -4.76 -1.56 11.67
CA PRO A 108 -4.85 -0.59 10.56
C PRO A 108 -3.59 0.30 10.39
N GLY A 109 -2.40 -0.19 10.74
CA GLY A 109 -1.14 0.56 10.64
C GLY A 109 -0.83 1.42 11.87
N ASN A 110 0.24 2.22 11.79
CA ASN A 110 0.74 3.03 12.91
C ASN A 110 0.05 4.41 12.98
N ASN A 111 -0.93 4.60 13.87
CA ASN A 111 -1.63 5.89 14.00
C ASN A 111 -0.74 7.02 14.55
N LYS A 112 0.21 6.69 15.43
CA LYS A 112 1.03 7.68 16.15
C LYS A 112 1.86 8.55 15.20
N ILE A 113 2.33 7.97 14.10
CA ILE A 113 3.12 8.73 13.12
C ILE A 113 2.23 9.70 12.32
N VAL A 114 0.98 9.31 12.07
CA VAL A 114 0.01 10.17 11.38
C VAL A 114 -0.37 11.35 12.27
N GLU A 115 -0.71 11.09 13.54
CA GLU A 115 -1.00 12.12 14.55
C GLU A 115 0.14 13.15 14.66
N LYS A 116 1.39 12.69 14.82
CA LYS A 116 2.59 13.55 14.85
C LYS A 116 2.68 14.49 13.64
N TYR A 117 2.36 13.99 12.43
CA TYR A 117 2.45 14.80 11.21
C TYR A 117 1.24 15.73 11.04
N ILE A 118 0.06 15.34 11.52
CA ILE A 118 -1.10 16.22 11.58
C ILE A 118 -0.84 17.38 12.54
N GLU A 119 -0.33 17.12 13.75
CA GLU A 119 0.03 18.16 14.71
C GLU A 119 1.04 19.16 14.13
N LYS A 120 2.04 18.66 13.40
CA LYS A 120 3.09 19.51 12.83
C LYS A 120 2.65 20.30 11.59
N TYR A 121 1.81 19.73 10.74
CA TYR A 121 1.53 20.28 9.40
C TYR A 121 0.05 20.56 9.13
N ASN A 122 -0.83 20.35 10.10
CA ASN A 122 -2.31 20.40 10.07
C ASN A 122 -3.00 19.41 9.12
N LYS A 123 -2.34 19.04 8.03
CA LYS A 123 -2.89 18.20 6.96
C LYS A 123 -1.79 17.44 6.24
N ILE A 124 -2.07 16.19 5.88
CA ILE A 124 -1.25 15.35 5.01
C ILE A 124 -2.01 15.12 3.70
N LYS A 125 -1.32 15.23 2.57
CA LYS A 125 -1.84 14.85 1.25
C LYS A 125 -0.96 13.77 0.64
N ILE A 126 -1.55 12.62 0.34
CA ILE A 126 -0.88 11.53 -0.39
C ILE A 126 -1.42 11.56 -1.82
N TYR A 127 -0.53 11.83 -2.77
CA TYR A 127 -0.83 11.77 -4.19
C TYR A 127 -0.47 10.38 -4.70
N CYS A 128 -1.48 9.62 -5.13
CA CYS A 128 -1.28 8.27 -5.63
C CYS A 128 -1.26 8.28 -7.16
N TYR A 129 -0.27 7.61 -7.74
CA TYR A 129 -0.08 7.49 -9.20
C TYR A 129 0.18 6.04 -9.62
N GLY A 130 0.14 5.78 -10.92
CA GLY A 130 0.49 4.48 -11.48
C GLY A 130 -0.65 3.47 -11.44
N ILE A 131 -0.40 2.29 -10.88
CA ILE A 131 -1.35 1.17 -10.82
C ILE A 131 -2.23 1.27 -9.57
N ASP A 132 -3.52 0.96 -9.70
CA ASP A 132 -4.43 0.92 -8.55
C ASP A 132 -3.99 -0.17 -7.56
N PRO A 133 -3.61 0.19 -6.32
CA PRO A 133 -3.14 -0.77 -5.34
C PRO A 133 -4.18 -1.80 -4.91
N PHE A 134 -5.47 -1.52 -5.15
CA PHE A 134 -6.55 -2.44 -4.83
C PHE A 134 -7.02 -3.27 -6.04
N CYS A 135 -6.28 -3.25 -7.15
CA CYS A 135 -6.52 -4.12 -8.30
C CYS A 135 -5.56 -5.32 -8.27
N ALA A 136 -6.07 -6.51 -7.95
CA ALA A 136 -5.27 -7.75 -7.86
C ALA A 136 -4.46 -8.07 -9.13
N THR A 137 -5.00 -7.71 -10.31
CA THR A 137 -4.33 -7.97 -11.59
C THR A 137 -3.25 -6.94 -11.93
N GLY A 138 -3.20 -5.82 -11.20
CA GLY A 138 -2.38 -4.66 -11.51
C GLY A 138 -2.66 -4.05 -12.89
N ARG A 139 -3.81 -4.33 -13.52
CA ARG A 139 -4.15 -3.84 -14.86
C ARG A 139 -4.81 -2.47 -14.84
N LEU A 140 -5.46 -2.10 -13.74
CA LEU A 140 -6.12 -0.81 -13.59
C LEU A 140 -5.09 0.24 -13.20
N LYS A 141 -5.08 1.35 -13.94
CA LYS A 141 -4.36 2.56 -13.54
C LYS A 141 -5.21 3.36 -12.56
N ILE A 142 -4.54 4.06 -11.66
CA ILE A 142 -5.15 5.08 -10.84
C ILE A 142 -5.70 6.15 -11.78
N SER A 143 -7.00 6.45 -11.69
CA SER A 143 -7.61 7.57 -12.42
C SER A 143 -6.92 8.88 -12.04
N ASP A 144 -6.76 9.80 -12.98
CA ASP A 144 -6.13 11.08 -12.72
C ASP A 144 -6.74 11.74 -11.45
N ASN A 145 -5.88 12.07 -10.48
CA ASN A 145 -6.19 12.75 -9.21
C ASN A 145 -6.71 11.91 -8.01
N LYS A 146 -6.27 10.65 -7.80
CA LYS A 146 -6.47 10.02 -6.47
C LYS A 146 -5.57 10.68 -5.42
N ILE A 147 -6.17 11.58 -4.64
CA ILE A 147 -5.53 12.26 -3.52
C ILE A 147 -6.20 11.78 -2.23
N ILE A 148 -5.39 11.27 -1.31
CA ILE A 148 -5.82 10.96 0.06
C ILE A 148 -5.51 12.17 0.91
N ASP A 149 -6.56 12.81 1.42
CA ASP A 149 -6.46 13.89 2.39
C ASP A 149 -6.60 13.31 3.80
N ILE A 150 -5.66 13.65 4.69
CA ILE A 150 -5.71 13.24 6.10
C ILE A 150 -5.55 14.50 6.96
N ASP A 151 -6.50 14.73 7.85
CA ASP A 151 -6.46 15.81 8.83
C ASP A 151 -7.09 15.36 10.16
N LYS A 152 -7.25 16.29 11.10
CA LYS A 152 -7.80 16.02 12.43
C LYS A 152 -9.23 15.45 12.42
N ASN A 153 -9.97 15.62 11.32
CA ASN A 153 -11.33 15.11 11.17
C ASN A 153 -11.36 13.70 10.53
N GLY A 154 -10.21 13.16 10.13
CA GLY A 154 -10.08 11.81 9.58
C GLY A 154 -9.43 11.76 8.20
N ILE A 155 -9.79 10.72 7.45
CA ILE A 155 -9.23 10.40 6.12
C ILE A 155 -10.30 10.53 5.04
N THR A 156 -9.97 11.20 3.94
CA THR A 156 -10.77 11.16 2.72
C THR A 156 -10.45 9.90 1.94
N ILE A 157 -11.48 9.14 1.58
CA ILE A 157 -11.35 7.86 0.87
C ILE A 157 -11.76 8.06 -0.59
N PRO A 158 -10.82 8.29 -1.52
CA PRO A 158 -11.19 8.53 -2.91
C PRO A 158 -11.42 7.21 -3.67
N TRP A 159 -11.33 6.04 -3.03
CA TRP A 159 -11.61 4.74 -3.66
C TRP A 159 -13.06 4.32 -3.45
N ASN A 160 -13.74 4.02 -4.54
CA ASN A 160 -15.05 3.36 -4.47
C ASN A 160 -14.87 1.88 -4.12
N ARG A 161 -15.88 1.30 -3.45
CA ARG A 161 -16.04 -0.15 -3.38
C ARG A 161 -16.10 -0.67 -4.81
N HIS A 162 -15.10 -1.42 -5.26
CA HIS A 162 -15.26 -2.20 -6.48
C HIS A 162 -16.29 -3.29 -6.18
N SER A 163 -17.49 -3.16 -6.76
CA SER A 163 -18.42 -4.27 -6.81
C SER A 163 -17.73 -5.39 -7.59
N PRO A 164 -17.48 -6.57 -7.01
CA PRO A 164 -17.01 -7.70 -7.81
C PRO A 164 -18.07 -7.91 -8.89
N ASN A 165 -17.66 -7.88 -10.15
CA ASN A 165 -18.48 -8.03 -11.35
C ASN A 165 -19.78 -8.81 -11.06
N ARG A 166 -20.93 -8.12 -11.00
CA ARG A 166 -22.21 -8.79 -11.20
C ARG A 166 -22.22 -9.25 -12.65
N GLY A 167 -21.95 -10.53 -12.86
CA GLY A 167 -22.30 -11.28 -14.06
C GLY A 167 -21.72 -10.78 -15.38
N ARG A 168 -20.66 -11.44 -15.85
CA ARG A 168 -20.70 -11.98 -17.22
C ARG A 168 -20.60 -13.49 -17.09
N ARG A 169 -21.78 -14.13 -17.13
CA ARG A 169 -21.91 -15.52 -17.54
C ARG A 169 -21.42 -15.56 -18.99
N TYR A 170 -20.37 -16.33 -19.25
CA TYR A 170 -20.17 -16.96 -20.54
C TYR A 170 -20.81 -18.33 -20.46
#